data_AF-A0A258B4Y7-F1
#
_entry.id   AF-A0A258B4Y7-F1
#
_cell.length_a   1.000
_cell.length_b   1.000
_cell.length_c   1.000
_cell.angle_alpha   90.00
_cell.angle_beta   90.00
_cell.angle_gamma   90.00
#
_symmetry.space_group_name_H-M   'P 1'
#
loop_
_entity.id
_entity.type
_entity.pdbx_description
1 polymer ?
#
loop_
_entity_poly.entity_id
_entity_poly.type
_entity_poly.pdbx_seq_one_letter_code
_entity_poly.pdbx_strand_id
1 'polypeptide(L)' 'GYWPAYRVSSGTFWTMQRRLNDCYRQQRFPEPIYISEDTIAVSMYMAVNAKGGTMNAPGLKR' A
#
# COMPACT_ATOMS: atom_id res chain seq x y z
N GLY A 1 3.01 -10.35 -4.22
CA GLY A 1 2.21 -9.16 -4.54
C GLY A 1 0.74 -9.43 -4.35
N TYR A 2 0.17 -9.00 -3.22
CA TYR A 2 -1.27 -9.14 -2.91
C TYR A 2 -2.00 -7.80 -2.90
N TRP A 3 -1.37 -6.76 -3.45
CA TRP A 3 -1.92 -5.43 -3.56
C TRP A 3 -2.00 -5.07 -5.06
N PRO A 4 -3.07 -4.41 -5.54
CA PRO A 4 -4.21 -3.88 -4.77
C PRO A 4 -5.05 -4.97 -4.09
N ALA A 5 -5.78 -4.60 -3.02
CA ALA A 5 -6.57 -5.56 -2.23
C ALA A 5 -7.95 -5.02 -1.89
N TYR A 6 -8.97 -5.87 -1.95
CA TYR A 6 -10.29 -5.61 -1.35
C TYR A 6 -10.18 -5.70 0.16
N ARG A 7 -10.57 -4.63 0.86
CA ARG A 7 -10.57 -4.59 2.32
C ARG A 7 -11.97 -4.82 2.88
N VAL A 8 -12.13 -5.90 3.64
CA VAL A 8 -13.42 -6.26 4.26
C VAL A 8 -13.89 -5.18 5.22
N SER A 9 -13.00 -4.56 6.00
CA SER A 9 -13.37 -3.51 6.95
C SER A 9 -13.93 -2.23 6.31
N SER A 10 -13.58 -1.97 5.04
CA SER A 10 -13.99 -0.73 4.34
C SER A 10 -14.86 -0.97 3.12
N GLY A 11 -15.18 -2.23 2.79
CA GLY A 11 -15.99 -2.62 1.63
C GLY A 11 -15.45 -2.15 0.28
N THR A 12 -14.15 -1.83 0.18
CA THR A 12 -13.56 -1.12 -0.98
C THR A 12 -12.17 -1.64 -1.34
N PHE A 13 -11.79 -1.49 -2.62
CA PHE A 13 -10.42 -1.76 -3.07
C PHE A 13 -9.46 -0.67 -2.63
N TRP A 14 -8.31 -1.10 -2.12
CA TRP A 14 -7.22 -0.23 -1.71
C TRP A 14 -5.98 -0.51 -2.55
N THR A 15 -5.38 0.55 -3.06
CA THR A 15 -4.07 0.53 -3.71
C THR A 15 -2.95 0.55 -2.67
N MET A 16 -1.71 0.29 -3.09
CA MET A 16 -0.54 0.49 -2.22
C MET A 16 -0.42 1.94 -1.75
N GLN A 17 -0.77 2.92 -2.58
CA GLN A 17 -0.74 4.33 -2.20
C GLN A 17 -1.66 4.62 -1.01
N ARG A 18 -2.92 4.16 -1.06
CA ARG A 18 -3.86 4.34 0.06
C ARG A 18 -3.40 3.59 1.31
N ARG A 19 -2.80 2.40 1.13
CA ARG A 19 -2.23 1.64 2.25
C ARG A 19 -1.09 2.41 2.93
N LEU A 20 -0.21 3.02 2.15
CA LEU A 20 0.88 3.86 2.65
C LEU A 20 0.33 5.06 3.43
N ASN A 21 -0.61 5.81 2.87
CA ASN A 21 -1.22 6.96 3.56
C ASN A 21 -1.83 6.56 4.91
N ASP A 22 -2.54 5.42 4.97
CA ASP A 22 -3.09 4.92 6.24
C ASP A 22 -2.00 4.53 7.26
N CYS A 23 -0.86 4.00 6.80
CA CYS A 23 0.30 3.74 7.66
C CYS A 23 0.95 5.03 8.20
N TYR A 24 1.08 6.08 7.39
CA TYR A 24 1.56 7.40 7.84
C TYR A 24 0.63 7.98 8.92
N ARG A 25 -0.68 7.95 8.65
CA ARG A 25 -1.71 8.39 9.60
C ARG A 25 -1.63 7.64 10.93
N GLN A 26 -1.47 6.31 10.90
CA GLN A 26 -1.34 5.49 12.12
C GLN A 26 -0.05 5.75 12.90
N GLN A 27 1.01 6.23 12.25
CA GLN A 27 2.24 6.64 12.91
C GLN A 27 2.19 8.09 13.44
N ARG A 28 1.06 8.79 13.24
CA ARG A 28 0.86 10.20 13.61
C ARG A 28 1.79 11.15 12.85
N PHE A 29 2.20 10.76 11.64
CA PHE A 29 2.85 11.66 10.70
C PHE A 29 1.81 12.51 9.95
N PRO A 30 2.22 13.68 9.41
CA PRO A 30 1.42 14.42 8.44
C PRO A 30 1.02 13.54 7.25
N GLU A 31 -0.14 13.82 6.66
CA GLU A 31 -0.57 13.11 5.45
C GLU A 31 0.37 13.45 4.29
N PRO A 32 0.97 12.45 3.62
CA PRO A 32 1.85 12.70 2.49
C PRO A 32 1.03 13.16 1.28
N ILE A 33 1.64 13.99 0.44
CA ILE A 33 1.07 14.35 -0.86
C ILE A 33 0.89 13.08 -1.68
N TYR A 34 -0.26 12.96 -2.35
CA TYR A 34 -0.56 11.81 -3.21
C TYR A 34 0.47 11.70 -4.34
N ILE A 35 1.09 10.52 -4.50
CA ILE A 35 2.19 10.29 -5.46
C ILE A 35 3.41 11.21 -5.15
N SER A 36 3.65 11.52 -3.89
CA SER A 36 4.92 12.16 -3.46
C SER A 36 6.10 11.22 -3.66
N GLU A 37 7.28 11.81 -3.89
CA GLU A 37 8.57 11.12 -3.96
C GLU A 37 8.77 10.16 -2.77
N ASP A 38 8.42 10.57 -1.56
CA ASP A 38 8.53 9.71 -0.36
C ASP A 38 7.68 8.45 -0.46
N THR A 39 6.42 8.58 -0.90
CA THR A 39 5.53 7.42 -1.06
C THR A 39 5.96 6.52 -2.21
N ILE A 40 6.48 7.09 -3.29
CA ILE A 40 7.05 6.33 -4.42
C ILE A 40 8.29 5.56 -3.95
N ALA A 41 9.24 6.23 -3.29
CA ALA A 41 10.49 5.63 -2.82
C ALA A 41 10.22 4.45 -1.88
N VAL A 42 9.33 4.63 -0.89
CA VAL A 42 8.94 3.56 0.03
C VAL A 42 8.23 2.42 -0.71
N SER A 43 7.34 2.73 -1.67
CA SER A 43 6.66 1.70 -2.46
C SER A 43 7.63 0.87 -3.29
N MET A 44 8.63 1.50 -3.91
CA MET A 44 9.65 0.83 -4.72
C MET A 44 10.60 0.00 -3.87
N TYR A 45 11.02 0.50 -2.71
CA TYR A 45 11.81 -0.27 -1.76
C TYR A 45 11.10 -1.57 -1.35
N MET A 46 9.81 -1.49 -1.01
CA MET A 46 9.02 -2.71 -0.70
C MET A 46 8.86 -3.64 -1.90
N ALA A 47 8.70 -3.09 -3.11
CA ALA A 47 8.57 -3.90 -4.33
C ALA A 47 9.85 -4.70 -4.62
N VAL A 48 11.02 -4.08 -4.46
CA VAL A 48 12.32 -4.76 -4.61
C VAL A 48 12.51 -5.85 -3.55
N ASN A 49 12.15 -5.57 -2.30
CA ASN A 49 12.20 -6.58 -1.23
C ASN A 49 11.22 -7.75 -1.44
N ALA A 50 10.16 -7.54 -2.23
CA ALA A 50 9.21 -8.59 -2.60
C ALA A 50 9.65 -9.42 -3.83
N LYS A 51 10.88 -9.23 -4.33
CA LYS A 51 11.41 -9.97 -5.49
C LYS A 51 11.31 -11.49 -5.29
N GLY A 52 10.80 -12.18 -6.30
CA GLY A 52 10.54 -13.63 -6.26
C GLY A 52 9.15 -14.00 -5.70
N GLY A 53 8.40 -13.04 -5.16
CA GLY A 53 7.03 -13.28 -4.72
C GLY A 53 6.03 -13.29 -5.89
N THR A 54 5.18 -14.31 -5.95
CA THR A 54 4.11 -14.39 -6.96
C THR A 54 3.12 -13.23 -6.81
N MET A 55 2.70 -12.68 -7.94
CA MET A 55 1.64 -11.66 -8.00
C MET A 55 0.28 -12.37 -7.96
N ASN A 56 -0.41 -12.25 -6.83
CA ASN A 56 -1.73 -12.80 -6.54
C ASN A 56 -2.67 -11.64 -6.21
N ALA A 57 -2.81 -10.70 -7.15
CA ALA A 57 -3.69 -9.55 -7.02
C ALA A 57 -4.93 -9.74 -7.92
N PRO A 58 -6.11 -9.22 -7.52
CA PRO A 58 -6.35 -8.48 -6.28
C PRO A 58 -6.37 -9.39 -5.04
N GLY A 59 -5.80 -8.91 -3.92
CA GLY A 59 -5.85 -9.63 -2.65
C GLY A 59 -7.17 -9.43 -1.91
N LEU A 60 -7.51 -10.33 -0.98
CA LEU A 60 -8.56 -10.15 0.03
C LEU A 60 -7.91 -9.94 1.40
N LYS A 61 -8.19 -8.81 2.07
CA LYS A 61 -7.57 -8.43 3.35
C LYS A 61 -8.61 -7.87 4.34
N ARG A 62 -8.32 -7.98 5.64
CA ARG A 62 -9.15 -7.40 6.71
C ARG A 62 -9.17 -5.88 6.66
#